data_AF-A0A7C4CNI8-F1
#
_entry.id   AF-A0A7C4CNI8-F1
#
_cell.length_a   1.000
_cell.length_b   1.000
_cell.length_c   1.000
_cell.angle_alpha   90.00
_cell.angle_beta   90.00
_cell.angle_gamma   90.00
#
_symmetry.space_group_name_H-M   'P 1'
#
loop_
_entity.id
_entity.type
_entity.pdbx_description
1 polymer ?
#
loop_
_entity_poly.entity_id
_entity_poly.type
_entity_poly.pdbx_seq_one_letter_code
_entity_poly.pdbx_strand_id
1 'polypeptide(L)'
;MSQKINQIYLVELEKLHQHEEADPDHLKELTQQIASDNILKYAIVADQKTNVILDGEHRYNALKNLGCKRIPVVYVDYESPNIEVYAWRNGYNLTKQDIIEAALAGKRFPPKTSRHMIRNSDVLVHISSIEKRVDMPLEILKSDLNIIPLKSVKTAMQIDVKDTLPVYTRFLKTGIVDIPLILDKKTKVLLEGYEAFQALDLLSAEKAPAFKIDINKVEI
;
A
#
# COMPACT_ATOMS: atom_id res chain seq x y z
N MET A 1 11.41 -5.41 21.52
CA MET A 1 10.69 -6.18 20.48
C MET A 1 10.70 -5.35 19.22
N SER A 2 11.42 -5.80 18.18
CA SER A 2 11.46 -5.12 16.88
C SER A 2 10.08 -5.15 16.23
N GLN A 3 9.49 -4.00 15.91
CA GLN A 3 8.29 -3.96 15.05
C GLN A 3 8.63 -4.70 13.74
N LYS A 4 7.84 -5.70 13.36
CA LYS A 4 7.93 -6.36 12.06
C LYS A 4 7.39 -5.42 10.97
N ILE A 5 8.13 -4.35 10.67
CA ILE A 5 7.81 -3.43 9.58
C ILE A 5 8.28 -4.07 8.27
N ASN A 6 7.60 -5.11 7.80
CA ASN A 6 8.07 -5.81 6.60
C ASN A 6 7.08 -6.10 5.49
N GLN A 7 5.78 -5.92 5.72
CA GLN A 7 4.75 -6.22 4.73
C GLN A 7 4.18 -4.93 4.14
N ILE A 8 3.98 -4.94 2.83
CA ILE A 8 3.27 -3.90 2.08
C ILE A 8 1.86 -4.44 1.86
N TYR A 9 0.86 -3.61 2.15
CA TYR A 9 -0.55 -3.94 1.97
C TYR A 9 -1.14 -3.01 0.92
N LEU A 10 -1.89 -3.58 -0.03
CA LEU A 10 -2.62 -2.77 -1.00
C LEU A 10 -4.01 -2.44 -0.43
N VAL A 11 -4.22 -1.17 -0.07
CA VAL A 11 -5.39 -0.72 0.69
C VAL A 11 -6.25 0.19 -0.17
N GLU A 12 -7.57 0.10 -0.03
CA GLU A 12 -8.50 1.03 -0.68
C GLU A 12 -8.35 2.43 -0.09
N LEU A 13 -8.24 3.45 -0.95
CA LEU A 13 -8.04 4.85 -0.53
C LEU A 13 -9.14 5.31 0.43
N GLU A 14 -10.37 4.85 0.23
CA GLU A 14 -11.53 5.24 1.03
C GLU A 14 -11.47 4.71 2.48
N LYS A 15 -10.64 3.70 2.75
CA LYS A 15 -10.45 3.14 4.09
C LYS A 15 -9.43 3.92 4.93
N LEU A 16 -8.67 4.82 4.30
CA LEU A 16 -7.62 5.60 4.96
C LEU A 16 -8.16 6.96 5.41
N HIS A 17 -7.66 7.42 6.56
CA HIS A 17 -8.04 8.69 7.15
C HIS A 17 -6.88 9.68 7.09
N GLN A 18 -7.14 10.87 6.58
CA GLN A 18 -6.17 11.97 6.53
C GLN A 18 -6.34 12.84 7.76
N HIS A 19 -5.27 13.13 8.50
CA HIS A 19 -5.28 14.11 9.59
C HIS A 19 -4.73 15.48 9.16
N GLU A 20 -4.10 15.59 8.00
CA GLU A 20 -3.47 16.82 7.51
C GLU A 20 -3.91 17.14 6.07
N GLU A 21 -4.01 18.43 5.76
CA GLU A 21 -4.20 18.91 4.40
C GLU A 21 -2.91 18.75 3.57
N ALA A 22 -3.05 18.44 2.29
CA ALA A 22 -1.91 18.50 1.37
C ALA A 22 -1.66 19.95 0.95
N ASP A 23 -0.38 20.31 0.82
CA ASP A 23 0.01 21.57 0.21
C ASP A 23 -0.40 21.57 -1.28
N PRO A 24 -1.20 22.55 -1.74
CA PRO A 24 -1.77 22.50 -3.10
C PRO A 24 -0.72 22.51 -4.22
N ASP A 25 0.35 23.28 -4.06
CA ASP A 25 1.39 23.41 -5.09
C ASP A 25 2.21 22.13 -5.18
N HIS A 26 2.66 21.61 -4.03
CA HIS A 26 3.38 20.34 -3.99
C HIS A 26 2.50 19.16 -4.45
N LEU A 27 1.20 19.15 -4.10
CA LEU A 27 0.27 18.14 -4.57
C LEU A 27 0.15 18.15 -6.10
N LYS A 28 0.07 19.34 -6.70
CA LYS A 28 -0.03 19.48 -8.16
C LYS A 28 1.22 18.94 -8.85
N GLU A 29 2.40 19.34 -8.39
CA GLU A 29 3.68 18.86 -8.92
C GLU A 29 3.82 17.34 -8.80
N LEU A 30 3.54 16.79 -7.61
CA LEU A 30 3.62 15.35 -7.38
C LEU A 30 2.60 14.57 -8.22
N THR A 31 1.39 15.10 -8.40
CA THR A 31 0.37 14.49 -9.26
C THR A 31 0.86 14.39 -10.71
N GLN A 32 1.48 15.46 -11.23
CA GLN A 32 2.05 15.47 -12.58
C GLN A 32 3.23 14.50 -12.70
N GLN A 33 4.09 14.46 -11.69
CA GLN A 33 5.23 13.53 -11.67
C GLN A 33 4.76 12.07 -11.69
N ILE A 34 3.84 11.70 -10.79
CA ILE A 34 3.31 10.32 -10.71
C ILE A 34 2.59 9.95 -12.02
N ALA A 35 1.84 10.90 -12.62
CA ALA A 35 1.19 10.67 -13.90
C ALA A 35 2.19 10.42 -15.04
N SER A 36 3.30 11.19 -15.07
CA SER A 36 4.36 11.05 -16.06
C SER A 36 5.17 9.76 -15.87
N ASP A 37 5.48 9.42 -14.62
CA ASP A 37 6.21 8.20 -14.28
C ASP A 37 5.34 6.94 -14.50
N ASN A 38 4.01 7.09 -14.51
CA ASN A 38 3.00 6.01 -14.60
C ASN A 38 3.13 4.90 -13.54
N ILE A 39 3.92 5.15 -12.49
CA ILE A 39 4.13 4.28 -11.34
C ILE A 39 4.07 5.10 -10.04
N LEU A 40 3.68 4.45 -8.95
CA LEU A 40 3.96 4.95 -7.60
C LEU A 40 5.25 4.30 -7.08
N LYS A 41 6.28 5.10 -6.84
CA LYS A 41 7.61 4.59 -6.44
C LYS A 41 7.64 4.06 -5.00
N TYR A 42 6.96 4.71 -4.06
CA TYR A 42 7.05 4.38 -2.63
C TYR A 42 5.68 4.27 -1.97
N ALA A 43 5.50 3.25 -1.12
CA ALA A 43 4.33 3.08 -0.27
C ALA A 43 4.20 4.20 0.77
N ILE A 44 2.98 4.48 1.21
CA ILE A 44 2.72 5.40 2.33
C ILE A 44 2.83 4.67 3.67
N VAL A 45 2.86 5.41 4.78
CA VAL A 45 2.82 4.85 6.14
C VAL A 45 1.49 5.18 6.79
N ALA A 46 0.85 4.20 7.41
CA ALA A 46 -0.39 4.39 8.15
C ALA A 46 -0.41 3.60 9.47
N ASP A 47 -1.24 4.05 10.41
CA ASP A 47 -1.53 3.30 11.62
C ASP A 47 -2.39 2.07 11.32
N GLN A 48 -1.97 0.91 11.82
CA GLN A 48 -2.64 -0.37 11.61
C GLN A 48 -4.00 -0.46 12.29
N LYS A 49 -4.21 0.27 13.40
CA LYS A 49 -5.45 0.19 14.18
C LYS A 49 -6.52 1.12 13.61
N THR A 50 -6.12 2.33 13.23
CA THR A 50 -7.05 3.41 12.87
C THR A 50 -7.08 3.74 11.38
N ASN A 51 -6.16 3.21 10.57
CA ASN A 51 -5.95 3.58 9.16
C ASN A 51 -5.64 5.07 8.94
N VAL A 52 -5.17 5.76 9.98
CA VAL A 52 -4.72 7.14 9.86
C VAL A 52 -3.38 7.17 9.14
N ILE A 53 -3.29 7.97 8.09
CA ILE A 53 -2.04 8.20 7.35
C ILE A 53 -1.08 8.93 8.28
N LEU A 54 0.16 8.47 8.38
CA LEU A 54 1.19 9.10 9.21
C LEU A 54 2.27 9.78 8.35
N ASP A 55 2.48 9.25 7.15
CA ASP A 55 3.23 9.90 6.09
C ASP A 55 2.64 9.49 4.74
N GLY A 56 2.47 10.47 3.86
CA GLY A 56 2.18 10.23 2.44
C GLY A 56 0.90 10.88 1.95
N GLU A 57 0.40 11.92 2.63
CA GLU A 57 -0.83 12.66 2.30
C GLU A 57 -0.82 13.15 0.86
N HIS A 58 0.32 13.66 0.38
CA HIS A 58 0.46 14.13 -1.00
C HIS A 58 0.32 12.97 -1.99
N ARG A 59 0.92 11.80 -1.72
CA ARG A 59 0.79 10.60 -2.57
C ARG A 59 -0.64 10.08 -2.58
N TYR A 60 -1.28 10.02 -1.40
CA TYR A 60 -2.68 9.65 -1.28
C TYR A 60 -3.58 10.53 -2.14
N ASN A 61 -3.46 11.86 -1.99
CA ASN A 61 -4.28 12.81 -2.74
C ASN A 61 -3.94 12.80 -4.25
N ALA A 62 -2.67 12.64 -4.62
CA ALA A 62 -2.26 12.55 -6.02
C ALA A 62 -2.88 11.33 -6.69
N LEU A 63 -2.82 10.16 -6.05
CA LEU A 63 -3.45 8.94 -6.58
C LEU A 63 -4.97 9.06 -6.66
N LYS A 64 -5.60 9.71 -5.66
CA LYS A 64 -7.03 10.02 -5.69
C LYS A 64 -7.39 10.91 -6.88
N ASN A 65 -6.60 11.97 -7.14
CA ASN A 65 -6.78 12.86 -8.29
C ASN A 65 -6.59 12.13 -9.63
N LEU A 66 -5.71 11.13 -9.67
CA LEU A 66 -5.47 10.30 -10.85
C LEU A 66 -6.52 9.19 -11.04
N GLY A 67 -7.54 9.11 -10.18
CA GLY A 67 -8.61 8.11 -10.27
C GLY A 67 -8.19 6.71 -9.83
N CYS A 68 -7.10 6.59 -9.07
CA CYS A 68 -6.72 5.33 -8.45
C CYS A 68 -7.72 4.98 -7.35
N LYS A 69 -7.86 3.68 -7.06
CA LYS A 69 -8.77 3.15 -6.03
C LYS A 69 -8.00 2.65 -4.81
N ARG A 70 -6.73 2.29 -4.99
CA ARG A 70 -5.88 1.68 -3.95
C ARG A 70 -4.51 2.35 -3.88
N ILE A 71 -3.84 2.13 -2.76
CA ILE A 71 -2.48 2.59 -2.49
C ILE A 71 -1.72 1.54 -1.65
N PRO A 72 -0.44 1.29 -1.93
CA PRO A 72 0.39 0.46 -1.07
C PRO A 72 0.73 1.19 0.24
N VAL A 73 0.56 0.47 1.35
CA VAL A 73 0.70 0.96 2.72
C VAL A 73 1.67 0.07 3.50
N VAL A 74 2.57 0.70 4.23
CA VAL A 74 3.33 0.10 5.31
C VAL A 74 2.62 0.43 6.63
N TYR A 75 2.07 -0.59 7.27
CA TYR A 75 1.39 -0.41 8.54
C TYR A 75 2.36 -0.42 9.72
N VAL A 76 2.10 0.46 10.68
CA VAL A 76 2.80 0.52 11.97
C VAL A 76 1.81 0.53 13.13
N ASP A 77 2.29 0.13 14.31
CA ASP A 77 1.53 0.35 15.55
C ASP A 77 1.78 1.78 16.04
N TYR A 78 0.90 2.72 15.70
CA TYR A 78 1.15 4.14 16.00
C TYR A 78 1.24 4.43 17.49
N GLU A 79 0.51 3.68 18.33
CA GLU A 79 0.57 3.80 19.79
C GLU A 79 1.92 3.35 20.38
N SER A 80 2.75 2.65 19.61
CA SER A 80 4.06 2.19 20.07
C SER A 80 4.89 3.35 20.67
N PRO A 81 5.54 3.16 21.83
CA PRO A 81 6.40 4.18 22.42
C PRO A 81 7.63 4.50 21.55
N ASN A 82 7.93 3.68 20.54
CA ASN A 82 9.00 3.94 19.58
C ASN A 82 8.61 4.97 18.52
N ILE A 83 7.33 5.33 18.42
CA ILE A 83 6.86 6.38 17.53
C ILE A 83 6.54 7.61 18.38
N GLU A 84 6.99 8.77 17.93
CA GLU A 84 6.79 10.05 18.59
C GLU A 84 6.21 11.03 17.59
N VAL A 85 5.40 11.97 18.07
CA VAL A 85 4.84 13.03 17.22
C VAL A 85 5.23 14.37 17.80
N TYR A 86 5.65 15.27 16.92
CA TYR A 86 6.04 16.63 17.23
C TYR A 86 5.25 17.61 16.38
N ALA A 87 4.98 18.79 16.92
CA ALA A 87 4.48 19.90 16.11
C ALA A 87 5.64 20.56 15.35
N TRP A 88 5.43 20.97 14.10
CA TRP A 88 6.39 21.80 13.38
C TRP A 88 6.47 23.24 13.91
N ARG A 89 5.38 23.73 14.53
CA ARG A 89 5.27 25.09 15.06
C ARG A 89 5.53 25.08 16.56
N ASN A 90 6.41 25.99 17.01
CA ASN A 90 6.70 26.15 18.43
C ASN A 90 5.43 26.59 19.20
N GLY A 91 5.25 26.02 20.40
CA GLY A 91 4.14 26.36 21.30
C GLY A 91 2.85 25.57 21.09
N TYR A 92 2.83 24.59 20.16
CA TYR A 92 1.70 23.69 19.97
C TYR A 92 2.01 22.32 20.58
N ASN A 93 1.24 21.91 21.58
CA ASN A 93 1.30 20.54 22.11
C ASN A 93 0.42 19.66 21.23
N LEU A 94 1.05 18.80 20.43
CA LEU A 94 0.38 17.86 19.55
C LEU A 94 0.61 16.45 20.07
N THR A 95 -0.46 15.71 20.34
CA THR A 95 -0.41 14.32 20.79
C THR A 95 -0.86 13.38 19.69
N LYS A 96 -0.52 12.08 19.82
CA LYS A 96 -1.03 11.06 18.90
C LYS A 96 -2.55 10.98 18.92
N GLN A 97 -3.16 11.21 20.08
CA GLN A 97 -4.60 11.19 20.26
C GLN A 97 -5.25 12.33 19.47
N ASP A 98 -4.68 13.54 19.48
CA ASP A 98 -5.18 14.65 18.68
C ASP A 98 -5.17 14.32 17.17
N ILE A 99 -4.13 13.64 16.68
CA ILE A 99 -4.00 13.18 15.30
C ILE A 99 -5.11 12.19 14.95
N ILE A 100 -5.30 11.17 15.79
CA ILE A 100 -6.30 10.12 15.60
C ILE A 100 -7.72 10.73 15.63
N GLU A 101 -8.03 11.54 16.63
CA GLU A 101 -9.35 12.16 16.78
C GLU A 101 -9.68 13.09 15.61
N ALA A 102 -8.72 13.92 15.17
CA ALA A 102 -8.91 14.77 14.00
C ALA A 102 -9.23 13.94 12.75
N ALA A 103 -8.41 12.93 12.46
CA ALA A 103 -8.56 12.08 11.28
C ALA A 103 -9.90 11.33 11.25
N LEU A 104 -10.29 10.72 12.39
CA LEU A 104 -11.53 9.97 12.51
C LEU A 104 -12.77 10.88 12.48
N ALA A 105 -12.65 12.12 12.97
CA ALA A 105 -13.70 13.13 12.83
C ALA A 105 -13.78 13.76 11.42
N GLY A 106 -12.91 13.35 10.49
CA GLY A 106 -12.81 13.93 9.15
C GLY A 106 -12.26 15.36 9.14
N LYS A 107 -11.67 15.82 10.25
CA LYS A 107 -11.00 17.11 10.36
C LYS A 107 -9.55 16.98 9.92
N ARG A 108 -8.98 18.09 9.45
CA ARG A 108 -7.60 18.13 9.01
C ARG A 108 -6.90 19.35 9.57
N PHE A 109 -5.68 19.14 10.00
CA PHE A 109 -4.77 20.22 10.35
C PHE A 109 -4.21 20.87 9.06
N PRO A 110 -3.78 22.14 9.11
CA PRO A 110 -3.05 22.76 8.02
C PRO A 110 -1.78 21.97 7.66
N PRO A 111 -1.24 22.13 6.44
CA PRO A 111 -0.02 21.45 6.03
C PRO A 111 1.15 21.72 6.98
N LYS A 112 2.01 20.72 7.17
CA LYS A 112 3.17 20.74 8.06
C LYS A 112 2.77 21.09 9.49
N THR A 113 1.75 20.42 10.04
CA THR A 113 1.39 20.52 11.46
C THR A 113 2.05 19.41 12.26
N SER A 114 2.04 18.19 11.75
CA SER A 114 2.55 17.00 12.42
C SER A 114 3.88 16.52 11.84
N ARG A 115 4.79 16.07 12.72
CA ARG A 115 6.04 15.41 12.36
C ARG A 115 6.14 14.09 13.11
N HIS A 116 5.94 12.99 12.39
CA HIS A 116 6.02 11.65 12.94
C HIS A 116 7.45 11.12 12.88
N MET A 117 7.96 10.68 14.02
CA MET A 117 9.31 10.20 14.20
C MET A 117 9.29 8.77 14.73
N ILE A 118 10.24 7.94 14.32
CA ILE A 118 10.37 6.56 14.76
C ILE A 118 11.79 6.30 15.27
N ARG A 119 11.90 5.60 16.40
CA ARG A 119 13.17 5.15 16.96
C ARG A 119 13.67 3.94 16.19
N ASN A 120 14.83 4.09 15.55
CA ASN A 120 15.59 3.00 14.97
C ASN A 120 16.87 2.82 15.78
N SER A 121 16.91 1.77 16.61
CA SER A 121 17.93 1.59 17.64
C SER A 121 17.97 2.82 18.55
N ASP A 122 19.11 3.51 18.65
CA ASP A 122 19.28 4.70 19.51
C ASP A 122 19.03 6.04 18.78
N VAL A 123 18.65 6.00 17.50
CA VAL A 123 18.46 7.20 16.68
C VAL A 123 16.98 7.43 16.39
N LEU A 124 16.52 8.67 16.61
CA LEU A 124 15.19 9.12 16.23
C LEU A 124 15.22 9.67 14.80
N VAL A 125 14.52 9.01 13.88
CA VAL A 125 14.46 9.37 12.45
C VAL A 125 13.03 9.67 12.02
N HIS A 126 12.84 10.30 10.88
CA HIS A 126 11.50 10.53 10.34
C HIS A 126 10.82 9.19 10.01
N ILE A 127 9.50 9.12 10.18
CA ILE A 127 8.75 7.88 9.92
C ILE A 127 8.89 7.42 8.46
N SER A 128 9.09 8.35 7.52
CA SER A 128 9.34 8.04 6.10
C SER A 128 10.55 7.13 5.86
N SER A 129 11.48 7.01 6.83
CA SER A 129 12.62 6.09 6.75
C SER A 129 12.23 4.61 6.65
N ILE A 130 10.99 4.26 6.99
CA ILE A 130 10.47 2.89 6.90
C ILE A 130 9.64 2.64 5.63
N GLU A 131 9.46 3.67 4.81
CA GLU A 131 8.79 3.53 3.53
C GLU A 131 9.51 2.52 2.65
N LYS A 132 8.72 1.76 1.91
CA LYS A 132 9.24 0.75 1.00
C LYS A 132 9.03 1.20 -0.43
N ARG A 133 10.09 1.05 -1.22
CA ARG A 133 10.00 1.18 -2.67
C ARG A 133 9.15 0.03 -3.21
N VAL A 134 8.19 0.35 -4.07
CA VAL A 134 7.19 -0.58 -4.62
C VAL A 134 7.08 -0.51 -6.13
N ASP A 135 7.46 0.62 -6.75
CA ASP A 135 7.40 0.86 -8.20
C ASP A 135 6.08 0.37 -8.85
N MET A 136 4.94 0.62 -8.20
CA MET A 136 3.66 0.01 -8.55
C MET A 136 2.94 0.75 -9.69
N PRO A 137 2.64 0.10 -10.83
CA PRO A 137 1.95 0.71 -11.95
C PRO A 137 0.57 1.30 -11.61
N LEU A 138 0.27 2.48 -12.15
CA LEU A 138 -1.03 3.15 -11.92
C LEU A 138 -2.21 2.32 -12.44
N GLU A 139 -2.03 1.55 -13.52
CA GLU A 139 -3.09 0.69 -14.06
C GLU A 139 -3.54 -0.36 -13.02
N ILE A 140 -2.62 -0.88 -12.20
CA ILE A 140 -2.95 -1.79 -11.09
C ILE A 140 -3.74 -1.02 -10.02
N LEU A 141 -3.27 0.16 -9.61
CA LEU A 141 -3.91 0.98 -8.57
C LEU A 141 -5.32 1.46 -8.96
N LYS A 142 -5.59 1.59 -10.26
CA LYS A 142 -6.91 1.95 -10.83
C LYS A 142 -7.83 0.73 -11.00
N SER A 143 -7.27 -0.45 -11.18
CA SER A 143 -8.01 -1.66 -11.52
C SER A 143 -8.80 -2.21 -10.34
N ASP A 144 -9.93 -2.87 -10.63
CA ASP A 144 -10.70 -3.57 -9.61
C ASP A 144 -10.07 -4.91 -9.25
N LEU A 145 -10.04 -5.21 -7.94
CA LEU A 145 -9.71 -6.54 -7.46
C LEU A 145 -10.93 -7.44 -7.62
N ASN A 146 -10.81 -8.48 -8.43
CA ASN A 146 -11.92 -9.38 -8.76
C ASN A 146 -11.60 -10.79 -8.30
N ILE A 147 -12.60 -11.51 -7.80
CA ILE A 147 -12.50 -12.96 -7.63
C ILE A 147 -12.77 -13.64 -8.98
N ILE A 148 -11.81 -14.39 -9.49
CA ILE A 148 -11.89 -15.07 -10.79
C ILE A 148 -11.75 -16.58 -10.66
N PRO A 149 -12.31 -17.39 -11.58
CA PRO A 149 -12.03 -18.82 -11.62
C PRO A 149 -10.56 -19.09 -11.99
N LEU A 150 -9.87 -19.95 -11.23
CA LEU A 150 -8.46 -20.27 -11.46
C LEU A 150 -8.25 -20.90 -12.84
N LYS A 151 -9.19 -21.76 -13.26
CA LYS A 151 -9.25 -22.38 -14.60
C LYS A 151 -9.31 -21.39 -15.79
N SER A 152 -9.62 -20.11 -15.53
CA SER A 152 -9.67 -19.08 -16.58
C SER A 152 -8.34 -18.38 -16.79
N VAL A 153 -7.38 -18.58 -15.88
CA VAL A 153 -6.03 -18.01 -15.97
C VAL A 153 -5.21 -18.81 -16.96
N LYS A 154 -4.51 -18.11 -17.86
CA LYS A 154 -3.53 -18.71 -18.76
C LYS A 154 -2.14 -18.41 -18.23
N THR A 155 -1.26 -19.42 -18.17
CA THR A 155 0.12 -19.22 -17.76
C THR A 155 1.04 -19.35 -18.98
N ALA A 156 2.07 -18.49 -19.06
CA ALA A 156 3.10 -18.58 -20.09
C ALA A 156 4.29 -19.47 -19.65
N MET A 157 4.42 -19.71 -18.34
CA MET A 157 5.47 -20.51 -17.73
C MET A 157 4.94 -21.28 -16.51
N GLN A 158 5.73 -22.24 -16.04
CA GLN A 158 5.55 -22.92 -14.76
C GLN A 158 6.74 -22.60 -13.87
N ILE A 159 6.49 -22.47 -12.57
CA ILE A 159 7.52 -22.26 -11.55
C ILE A 159 7.89 -23.60 -10.92
N ASP A 160 9.13 -23.72 -10.43
CA ASP A 160 9.56 -24.89 -9.66
C ASP A 160 8.75 -24.96 -8.35
N VAL A 161 8.29 -26.15 -7.99
CA VAL A 161 7.55 -26.39 -6.75
C VAL A 161 8.30 -25.81 -5.54
N LYS A 162 9.64 -25.86 -5.54
CA LYS A 162 10.48 -25.30 -4.45
C LYS A 162 10.23 -23.81 -4.21
N ASP A 163 10.05 -23.02 -5.25
CA ASP A 163 9.82 -21.58 -5.15
C ASP A 163 8.37 -21.27 -4.73
N THR A 164 7.45 -22.19 -5.02
CA THR A 164 6.03 -22.11 -4.65
C THR A 164 5.77 -22.53 -3.20
N LEU A 165 6.58 -23.43 -2.62
CA LEU A 165 6.39 -23.97 -1.27
C LEU A 165 6.23 -22.91 -0.15
N PRO A 166 7.00 -21.80 -0.12
CA PRO A 166 6.82 -20.75 0.88
C PRO A 166 5.43 -20.11 0.82
N VAL A 167 4.95 -19.80 -0.39
CA VAL A 167 3.64 -19.18 -0.63
C VAL A 167 2.52 -20.16 -0.29
N TYR A 168 2.63 -21.41 -0.77
CA TYR A 168 1.71 -22.51 -0.44
C TYR A 168 1.59 -22.70 1.09
N THR A 169 2.72 -22.81 1.78
CA THR A 169 2.74 -23.03 3.23
C THR A 169 2.12 -21.86 3.98
N ARG A 170 2.35 -20.62 3.52
CA ARG A 170 1.73 -19.44 4.11
C ARG A 170 0.21 -19.50 3.94
N PHE A 171 -0.29 -19.71 2.73
CA PHE A 171 -1.73 -19.79 2.46
C PHE A 171 -2.39 -20.91 3.25
N LEU A 172 -1.77 -22.10 3.33
CA LEU A 172 -2.27 -23.23 4.09
C LEU A 172 -2.36 -22.92 5.60
N LYS A 173 -1.37 -22.23 6.15
CA LYS A 173 -1.32 -21.89 7.59
C LYS A 173 -2.27 -20.77 7.97
N THR A 174 -2.41 -19.75 7.13
CA THR A 174 -3.23 -18.56 7.45
C THR A 174 -4.67 -18.70 7.00
N GLY A 175 -4.94 -19.52 5.98
CA GLY A 175 -6.20 -19.53 5.26
C GLY A 175 -6.46 -18.26 4.44
N ILE A 176 -5.45 -17.40 4.28
CA ILE A 176 -5.56 -16.08 3.64
C ILE A 176 -4.74 -16.06 2.36
N VAL A 177 -5.37 -15.63 1.26
CA VAL A 177 -4.72 -15.37 -0.02
C VAL A 177 -4.47 -13.87 -0.15
N ASP A 178 -3.28 -13.44 0.27
CA ASP A 178 -2.86 -12.03 0.34
C ASP A 178 -2.06 -11.56 -0.89
N ILE A 179 -1.69 -12.46 -1.80
CA ILE A 179 -1.07 -12.13 -3.09
C ILE A 179 -2.11 -12.26 -4.21
N PRO A 180 -2.62 -11.15 -4.75
CA PRO A 180 -3.51 -11.19 -5.90
C PRO A 180 -2.73 -11.51 -7.18
N LEU A 181 -3.38 -12.19 -8.13
CA LEU A 181 -2.83 -12.43 -9.45
C LEU A 181 -2.95 -11.17 -10.32
N ILE A 182 -1.96 -10.90 -11.17
CA ILE A 182 -2.06 -9.80 -12.14
C ILE A 182 -2.20 -10.42 -13.53
N LEU A 183 -3.32 -10.16 -14.20
CA LEU A 183 -3.64 -10.71 -15.50
C LEU A 183 -3.75 -9.62 -16.56
N ASP A 184 -3.32 -9.94 -17.78
CA ASP A 184 -3.73 -9.16 -18.93
C ASP A 184 -5.24 -9.32 -19.16
N LYS A 185 -5.93 -8.18 -19.25
CA LYS A 185 -7.39 -8.09 -19.34
C LYS A 185 -7.91 -8.77 -20.60
N LYS A 186 -7.16 -8.71 -21.72
CA LYS A 186 -7.59 -9.25 -23.03
C LYS A 186 -7.35 -10.75 -23.13
N THR A 187 -6.13 -11.19 -22.87
CA THR A 187 -5.68 -12.57 -23.12
C THR A 187 -5.92 -13.51 -21.95
N LYS A 188 -6.07 -12.96 -20.72
CA LYS A 188 -6.09 -13.69 -19.44
C LYS A 188 -4.75 -14.34 -19.08
N VAL A 189 -3.67 -13.94 -19.74
CA VAL A 189 -2.32 -14.38 -19.40
C VAL A 189 -1.91 -13.79 -18.06
N LEU A 190 -1.33 -14.63 -17.21
CA LEU A 190 -0.72 -14.25 -15.95
C LEU A 190 0.55 -13.43 -16.22
N LEU A 191 0.58 -12.22 -15.70
CA LEU A 191 1.71 -11.30 -15.81
C LEU A 191 2.58 -11.38 -14.55
N GLU A 192 1.95 -11.42 -13.37
CA GLU A 192 2.62 -11.60 -12.09
C GLU A 192 1.80 -12.46 -11.12
N GLY A 193 2.48 -13.03 -10.11
CA GLY A 193 1.88 -13.88 -9.09
C GLY A 193 1.89 -15.37 -9.46
N TYR A 194 2.90 -15.82 -10.19
CA TYR A 194 3.04 -17.22 -10.63
C TYR A 194 3.15 -18.20 -9.45
N GLU A 195 3.90 -17.85 -8.41
CA GLU A 195 4.02 -18.65 -7.19
C GLU A 195 2.67 -18.75 -6.46
N ALA A 196 1.92 -17.64 -6.42
CA ALA A 196 0.59 -17.61 -5.82
C ALA A 196 -0.39 -18.46 -6.63
N PHE A 197 -0.37 -18.37 -7.97
CA PHE A 197 -1.18 -19.19 -8.85
C PHE A 197 -0.90 -20.68 -8.63
N GLN A 198 0.37 -21.09 -8.65
CA GLN A 198 0.74 -22.50 -8.50
C GLN A 198 0.45 -23.01 -7.08
N ALA A 199 0.63 -22.18 -6.05
CA ALA A 199 0.23 -22.51 -4.68
C ALA A 199 -1.27 -22.77 -4.57
N LEU A 200 -2.09 -21.92 -5.20
CA LEU A 200 -3.54 -22.07 -5.24
C LEU A 200 -3.98 -23.32 -6.02
N ASP A 201 -3.29 -23.63 -7.11
CA ASP A 201 -3.53 -24.84 -7.90
C ASP A 201 -3.23 -26.11 -7.09
N LEU A 202 -2.10 -26.15 -6.37
CA LEU A 202 -1.75 -27.24 -5.44
C LEU A 202 -2.77 -27.39 -4.30
N LEU A 203 -3.38 -26.27 -3.86
CA LEU A 203 -4.46 -26.27 -2.88
C LEU A 203 -5.83 -26.64 -3.47
N SER A 204 -5.91 -26.91 -4.78
CA SER A 204 -7.15 -27.16 -5.50
C SER A 204 -8.18 -26.03 -5.35
N ALA A 205 -7.69 -24.78 -5.26
CA ALA A 205 -8.55 -23.63 -5.09
C ALA A 205 -9.35 -23.34 -6.38
N GLU A 206 -10.66 -23.12 -6.26
CA GLU A 206 -11.51 -22.84 -7.43
C GLU A 206 -11.32 -21.43 -7.98
N LYS A 207 -11.02 -20.47 -7.10
CA LYS A 207 -11.02 -19.04 -7.39
C LYS A 207 -9.84 -18.34 -6.74
N ALA A 208 -9.42 -17.24 -7.35
CA ALA A 208 -8.33 -16.40 -6.85
C ALA A 208 -8.70 -14.90 -6.94
N PRO A 209 -8.22 -14.07 -6.02
CA PRO A 209 -8.24 -12.62 -6.19
C PRO A 209 -7.27 -12.23 -7.32
N ALA A 210 -7.72 -11.40 -8.25
CA ALA A 210 -6.92 -10.96 -9.38
C ALA A 210 -7.25 -9.55 -9.85
N PHE A 211 -6.21 -8.83 -10.27
CA PHE A 211 -6.31 -7.62 -11.08
C PHE A 211 -6.31 -7.99 -12.56
N LYS A 212 -7.15 -7.30 -13.33
CA LYS A 212 -7.20 -7.41 -14.79
C LYS A 212 -6.77 -6.07 -15.37
N ILE A 213 -5.55 -5.99 -15.87
CA ILE A 213 -4.92 -4.76 -16.35
C ILE A 213 -4.76 -4.77 -17.87
N ASP A 214 -4.73 -3.61 -18.50
CA ASP A 214 -4.27 -3.49 -19.88
C ASP A 214 -2.74 -3.45 -19.89
N ILE A 215 -2.09 -4.52 -20.36
CA ILE A 215 -0.62 -4.61 -20.39
C ILE A 215 0.02 -3.47 -21.20
N ASN A 216 -0.67 -2.92 -22.21
CA ASN A 216 -0.12 -1.84 -23.02
C ASN A 216 -0.05 -0.50 -22.28
N LYS A 217 -0.66 -0.42 -21.09
CA LYS A 217 -0.61 0.76 -20.20
C LYS A 217 0.38 0.59 -19.05
N VAL A 218 1.09 -0.54 -19.00
CA VAL A 218 2.18 -0.77 -18.07
C VAL A 218 3.46 -0.72 -18.88
N GLU A 219 4.26 0.30 -18.66
CA GLU A 219 5.63 0.32 -19.18
C GLU A 219 6.46 -0.65 -18.34
N ILE A 220 7.11 -1.62 -18.99
CA ILE A 220 8.04 -2.59 -18.40
C ILE A 220 9.44 -2.02 -18.52
#